data_AF-A0A6N7ZRY9-F1
#
_entry.id   AF-A0A6N7ZRY9-F1
#
_cell.length_a   1.000
_cell.length_b   1.000
_cell.length_c   1.000
_cell.angle_alpha   90.00
_cell.angle_beta   90.00
_cell.angle_gamma   90.00
#
_symmetry.space_group_name_H-M   'P 1'
#
loop_
_entity.id
_entity.type
_entity.pdbx_description
1 polymer ?
#
loop_
_entity_poly.entity_id
_entity_poly.type
_entity_poly.pdbx_seq_one_letter_code
_entity_poly.pdbx_strand_id
1 'polypeptide(L)' 'MTEMLPESVIKWLAEMRARGYTQQDCAEKLGVTPTGVSKMKRNGSTRQTALACAALLNDLEPYA' A
#
# COMPACT_ATOMS: atom_id res chain seq x y z
N MET A 1 -2.21 -5.74 16.73
CA MET A 1 -1.97 -4.29 16.82
C MET A 1 -1.90 -3.79 15.39
N THR A 2 -3.03 -3.34 14.85
CA THR A 2 -3.14 -2.93 13.44
C THR A 2 -3.01 -1.41 13.42
N GLU A 3 -1.86 -0.91 12.97
CA GLU A 3 -1.55 0.53 13.00
C GLU A 3 -2.01 1.26 11.73
N MET A 4 -2.26 0.54 10.63
CA MET A 4 -2.88 1.10 9.42
C MET A 4 -4.36 0.73 9.36
N LEU A 5 -5.23 1.73 9.40
CA LEU A 5 -6.66 1.49 9.24
C LEU A 5 -7.01 1.09 7.80
N PRO A 6 -8.08 0.29 7.60
CA PRO A 6 -8.57 -0.07 6.27
C PRO A 6 -8.85 1.16 5.39
N GLU A 7 -9.40 2.22 5.97
CA GLU A 7 -9.69 3.48 5.27
C GLU A 7 -8.43 4.16 4.72
N SER A 8 -7.32 4.09 5.46
CA SER A 8 -6.02 4.63 5.02
C SER A 8 -5.47 3.84 3.82
N VAL A 9 -5.69 2.52 3.77
CA VAL A 9 -5.32 1.69 2.61
C VAL A 9 -6.14 2.09 1.38
N ILE A 10 -7.43 2.38 1.55
CA ILE A 10 -8.30 2.82 0.45
C ILE A 10 -7.85 4.19 -0.08
N LYS A 11 -7.53 5.14 0.81
CA LYS A 11 -6.99 6.46 0.42
C LYS A 11 -5.67 6.31 -0.35
N TRP A 12 -4.73 5.53 0.18
CA TRP A 12 -3.46 5.27 -0.48
C TRP A 12 -3.64 4.67 -1.89
N LEU A 13 -4.54 3.69 -2.05
CA LEU A 13 -4.87 3.11 -3.36
C LEU A 13 -5.50 4.14 -4.31
N ALA A 14 -6.32 5.07 -3.81
CA ALA A 14 -6.90 6.12 -4.62
C ALA A 14 -5.82 7.10 -5.10
N GLU A 15 -4.87 7.48 -4.25
CA GLU A 15 -3.73 8.34 -4.63
C GLU A 15 -2.79 7.66 -5.63
N MET A 16 -2.47 6.38 -5.43
CA MET A 16 -1.71 5.57 -6.39
C MET A 16 -2.41 5.51 -7.76
N ARG A 17 -3.73 5.32 -7.77
CA ARG A 17 -4.52 5.29 -9.00
C ARG A 17 -4.57 6.65 -9.69
N ALA A 18 -4.60 7.74 -8.93
CA ALA A 18 -4.52 9.10 -9.47
C ALA A 18 -3.16 9.37 -10.15
N ARG A 19 -2.10 8.67 -9.73
CA ARG A 19 -0.77 8.69 -10.37
C ARG A 19 -0.63 7.74 -11.55
N GLY A 20 -1.66 6.96 -11.86
CA GLY A 20 -1.66 6.01 -12.97
C GLY A 20 -1.19 4.60 -12.63
N TYR A 21 -0.92 4.28 -11.36
CA TYR A 21 -0.58 2.92 -10.95
C TYR A 21 -1.83 2.06 -10.80
N THR A 22 -1.76 0.81 -11.24
CA THR A 22 -2.83 -0.16 -10.99
C THR A 22 -2.65 -0.83 -9.62
N GLN A 23 -3.70 -1.50 -9.15
CA GLN A 23 -3.61 -2.31 -7.93
C GLN A 23 -2.52 -3.40 -8.05
N GLN A 24 -2.27 -3.89 -9.27
CA GLN A 24 -1.24 -4.90 -9.53
C GLN A 24 0.16 -4.29 -9.41
N ASP A 25 0.40 -3.13 -10.01
CA ASP A 25 1.68 -2.39 -9.86
C ASP A 25 1.96 -2.07 -8.39
N CYS A 26 0.93 -1.65 -7.65
CA CYS A 26 1.02 -1.38 -6.23
C CYS A 26 1.41 -2.64 -5.44
N ALA A 27 0.85 -3.80 -5.81
CA ALA A 27 1.16 -5.07 -5.17
C ALA A 27 2.60 -5.49 -5.46
N GLU A 28 3.06 -5.37 -6.71
CA GLU A 28 4.43 -5.66 -7.11
C GLU A 28 5.45 -4.75 -6.43
N LYS A 29 5.20 -3.43 -6.40
CA LYS A 29 6.06 -2.47 -5.70
C LYS A 29 6.17 -2.71 -4.20
N LEU A 30 5.09 -3.19 -3.58
CA LEU A 30 5.08 -3.54 -2.16
C LEU A 30 5.63 -4.95 -1.89
N GLY A 31 5.89 -5.75 -2.94
CA GLY A 31 6.31 -7.15 -2.81
C GLY A 31 5.22 -8.08 -2.28
N VAL A 32 3.94 -7.70 -2.41
CA VAL A 32 2.80 -8.49 -1.92
C VAL A 32 1.96 -9.03 -3.07
N THR A 33 1.15 -10.05 -2.78
CA THR A 33 0.18 -10.55 -3.74
C THR A 33 -1.02 -9.59 -3.85
N PRO A 34 -1.73 -9.57 -4.99
CA PRO A 34 -2.97 -8.79 -5.14
C PRO A 34 -4.01 -9.13 -4.07
N THR A 35 -4.05 -10.40 -3.65
CA THR A 35 -4.91 -10.90 -2.56
C THR A 35 -4.49 -10.32 -1.20
N GLY A 36 -3.19 -10.06 -1.01
CA GLY A 36 -2.65 -9.34 0.15
C GLY A 36 -3.18 -7.91 0.23
N VAL A 37 -3.22 -7.18 -0.89
CA VAL A 37 -3.81 -5.83 -0.96
C VAL A 37 -5.31 -5.87 -0.62
N SER A 38 -6.05 -6.85 -1.13
CA SER A 38 -7.46 -7.05 -0.76
C SER A 38 -7.65 -7.35 0.73
N LYS A 39 -6.75 -8.11 1.36
CA LYS A 39 -6.76 -8.33 2.81
C LYS A 39 -6.47 -7.03 3.58
N MET A 40 -5.54 -6.21 3.11
CA MET A 40 -5.24 -4.91 3.74
C MET A 40 -6.45 -3.96 3.71
N LYS A 41 -7.20 -3.94 2.61
CA LYS A 41 -8.45 -3.15 2.50
C LYS A 41 -9.55 -3.58 3.47
N ARG A 42 -9.53 -4.83 3.94
CA ARG A 42 -10.55 -5.36 4.85
C ARG A 42 -10.11 -5.27 6.32
N ASN A 43 -8.87 -5.65 6.60
CA ASN A 43 -8.40 -5.85 7.97
C ASN A 43 -7.47 -4.74 8.47
N GLY A 44 -7.07 -3.81 7.59
CA GLY A 44 -5.97 -2.90 7.85
C GLY A 44 -4.62 -3.60 7.66
N SER A 45 -3.54 -2.89 8.01
CA SER A 45 -2.18 -3.42 7.86
C SER A 45 -1.28 -3.03 9.04
N THR A 46 -0.09 -3.64 9.07
CA THR A 46 0.97 -3.31 10.03
C THR A 46 1.63 -1.99 9.70
N ARG A 47 2.28 -1.37 10.70
CA ARG A 47 3.02 -0.11 10.53
C ARG A 47 4.12 -0.19 9.48
N GLN A 48 4.79 -1.33 9.33
CA GLN A 48 5.80 -1.53 8.28
C GLN A 48 5.20 -1.32 6.88
N THR A 49 4.03 -1.91 6.64
CA THR A 49 3.32 -1.75 5.36
C THR A 49 2.81 -0.34 5.17
N ALA A 50 2.34 0.32 6.23
CA ALA A 50 1.95 1.73 6.17
C ALA A 50 3.12 2.63 5.75
N LEU A 51 4.30 2.36 6.31
CA LEU A 51 5.52 3.10 6.00
C LEU A 51 6.00 2.82 4.57
N ALA A 52 5.91 1.57 4.10
CA ALA A 52 6.18 1.22 2.71
C ALA A 52 5.21 1.90 1.73
N CYS A 53 3.91 1.92 2.04
CA CYS A 53 2.90 2.65 1.27
C CYS A 53 3.23 4.16 1.18
N ALA A 54 3.61 4.77 2.31
CA ALA A 54 4.02 6.18 2.35
C ALA A 54 5.33 6.44 1.59
N ALA A 55 6.29 5.52 1.65
CA ALA A 55 7.53 5.58 0.88
C ALA A 55 7.24 5.56 -0.63
N LEU A 56 6.41 4.62 -1.08
CA LEU A 56 5.99 4.53 -2.48
C LEU A 56 5.22 5.78 -2.96
N LEU A 57 4.45 6.43 -2.09
CA LEU A 57 3.82 7.72 -2.42
C LEU A 57 4.81 8.89 -2.52
N ASN A 58 6.00 8.79 -1.94
CA ASN A 58 7.03 9.80 -2.09
C ASN A 58 8.08 9.41 -3.13
N ASP A 59 7.80 8.35 -3.92
CA ASP A 59 8.74 7.75 -4.87
C ASP A 59 10.10 7.42 -4.21
N LEU A 60 10.06 7.08 -2.91
CA LEU A 60 11.23 6.64 -2.16
C LEU A 60 11.49 5.16 -2.47
N GLU A 61 12.68 4.90 -3.00
CA GLU A 61 13.13 3.55 -3.28
C GLU A 61 13.56 2.84 -1.99
N PRO A 62 13.39 1.51 -1.90
CA PRO A 62 13.92 0.73 -0.79
C PRO A 62 15.44 0.96 -0.68
N TYR A 63 15.93 1.10 0.55
CA TYR A 63 17.36 1.20 0.80
C TYR A 63 18.04 -0.11 0.37
N ALA A 64 18.91 -0.02 -0.63
CA ALA A 64 19.68 -1.14 -1.19
C ALA A 64 20.98 -1.39 -0.40
#